data_AF-A0A3Q2NQ70-F1
#
_entry.id   AF-A0A3Q2NQ70-F1
#
_cell.length_a   1.000
_cell.length_b   1.000
_cell.length_c   1.000
_cell.angle_alpha   90.00
_cell.angle_beta   90.00
_cell.angle_gamma   90.00
#
_symmetry.space_group_name_H-M   'P 1'
#
loop_
_entity.id
_entity.type
_entity.pdbx_description
1 polymer ?
#
loop_
_entity_poly.entity_id
_entity_poly.type
_entity_poly.pdbx_seq_one_letter_code
_entity_poly.pdbx_strand_id
1 'polypeptide(L)'
;VCALHVSRTDLTDEEKEIINSVLARAAMMEAMEQQRIERLSSRLDNIKKTACGDGQSHCLLCGASFGAQGVTAVLCAQCKKALTGFSSTVPLYLAASIAS
;
A
#
# COMPACT_ATOMS: atom_id res chain seq x y z
N VAL A 1 20.36 -6.46 5.33
CA VAL A 1 21.19 -6.33 6.55
C VAL A 1 22.59 -5.83 6.20
N CYS A 2 22.99 -4.61 6.60
CA CYS A 2 24.29 -4.04 6.24
C CYS A 2 25.44 -4.79 6.94
N ALA A 3 26.44 -5.16 6.14
CA ALA A 3 27.62 -5.92 6.53
C ALA A 3 28.41 -5.20 7.64
N LEU A 4 28.30 -5.72 8.86
CA LEU A 4 29.26 -5.45 9.94
C LEU A 4 30.60 -6.05 9.52
N HIS A 5 31.51 -5.21 9.03
CA HIS A 5 32.91 -5.55 8.85
C HIS A 5 33.62 -5.43 10.22
N VAL A 6 33.26 -6.33 11.14
CA VAL A 6 34.04 -6.60 12.35
C VAL A 6 35.03 -7.71 11.98
N SER A 7 36.33 -7.49 12.16
CA SER A 7 37.36 -8.51 11.94
C SER A 7 37.05 -9.73 12.83
N ARG A 8 36.52 -10.79 12.22
CA ARG A 8 36.11 -12.05 12.89
C ARG A 8 37.24 -12.76 13.64
N THR A 9 38.48 -12.29 13.49
CA THR A 9 39.71 -12.89 13.98
C THR A 9 39.99 -12.61 15.46
N ASP A 10 39.43 -11.55 16.04
CA ASP A 10 39.70 -11.14 17.43
C ASP A 10 38.58 -11.54 18.42
N LEU A 11 37.60 -12.32 17.96
CA LEU A 11 36.48 -12.76 18.77
C LEU A 11 36.77 -14.12 19.41
N THR A 12 36.43 -14.26 20.68
CA THR A 12 36.33 -15.56 21.34
C THR A 12 35.23 -16.40 20.69
N ASP A 13 35.26 -17.72 20.89
CA ASP A 13 34.26 -18.60 20.28
C ASP A 13 32.85 -18.38 20.86
N GLU A 14 32.75 -18.00 22.13
CA GLU A 14 31.49 -17.59 22.78
C GLU A 14 30.88 -16.34 22.11
N GLU A 15 31.69 -15.29 21.89
CA GLU A 15 31.23 -14.07 21.23
C GLU A 15 30.77 -14.34 19.80
N LYS A 16 31.48 -15.21 19.07
CA LYS A 16 31.06 -15.66 17.73
C LYS A 16 29.73 -16.38 17.77
N GLU A 17 29.48 -17.23 18.76
CA GLU A 17 28.22 -17.94 18.91
C GLU A 17 27.05 -16.97 19.14
N ILE A 18 27.23 -16.00 20.05
CA ILE A 18 26.24 -14.96 20.32
C ILE A 18 25.95 -14.15 19.04
N ILE A 19 26.98 -13.72 18.31
CA ILE A 19 26.83 -12.98 17.06
C ILE A 19 26.10 -13.82 16.01
N ASN A 20 26.49 -15.08 15.83
CA ASN A 20 25.86 -15.99 14.88
C ASN A 20 24.38 -16.24 15.22
N SER A 21 24.03 -16.36 16.51
CA SER A 21 22.64 -16.48 16.97
C SER A 21 21.80 -15.23 16.64
N VAL A 22 22.36 -14.03 16.82
CA VAL A 22 21.70 -12.77 16.43
C VAL A 22 21.52 -12.71 14.91
N LEU A 23 22.55 -13.05 14.14
CA LEU A 23 22.50 -13.05 12.67
C LEU A 23 21.48 -14.06 12.14
N ALA A 24 21.40 -15.26 12.72
CA ALA A 24 20.44 -16.29 12.32
C ALA A 24 19.01 -15.80 12.52
N ARG A 25 18.71 -15.17 13.67
CA ARG A 25 17.38 -14.58 13.93
C ARG A 25 17.09 -13.41 12.99
N ALA A 26 18.06 -12.53 12.76
CA ALA A 26 17.90 -11.41 11.83
C ALA A 26 17.62 -11.90 10.39
N ALA A 27 18.33 -12.91 9.92
CA ALA A 27 18.11 -13.52 8.61
C ALA A 27 16.73 -14.18 8.50
N MET A 28 16.27 -14.85 9.57
CA MET A 28 14.91 -15.41 9.63
C MET A 28 13.85 -14.31 9.52
N MET A 29 14.03 -13.20 10.25
CA MET A 29 13.12 -12.05 10.17
C MET A 29 13.14 -11.40 8.78
N GLU A 30 14.31 -11.25 8.17
CA GLU A 30 14.45 -10.69 6.81
C GLU A 30 13.75 -11.58 5.78
N ALA A 31 13.90 -12.90 5.86
CA ALA A 31 13.20 -13.84 4.98
C ALA A 31 11.67 -13.79 5.15
N MET A 32 11.17 -13.71 6.38
CA MET A 32 9.75 -13.59 6.66
C MET A 32 9.16 -12.27 6.14
N GLU A 33 9.90 -11.18 6.29
CA GLU A 33 9.48 -9.86 5.81
C GLU A 33 9.50 -9.79 4.28
N GLN A 34 10.51 -10.40 3.65
CA GLN A 34 10.58 -10.53 2.20
C GLN A 34 9.34 -11.27 1.66
N GLN A 35 8.94 -12.38 2.30
CA GLN A 35 7.70 -13.09 1.94
C GLN A 35 6.43 -12.24 2.13
N ARG A 36 6.39 -11.41 3.18
CA ARG A 36 5.26 -10.49 3.40
C ARG A 36 5.15 -9.44 2.29
N ILE A 37 6.28 -8.85 1.91
CA ILE A 37 6.38 -7.85 0.83
C ILE A 37 5.96 -8.48 -0.51
N GLU A 38 6.47 -9.67 -0.84
CA GLU A 38 6.14 -10.38 -2.08
C GLU A 38 4.64 -10.66 -2.21
N ARG A 39 3.99 -11.09 -1.13
CA ARG A 39 2.52 -11.29 -1.10
C ARG A 39 1.77 -9.99 -1.32
N LEU A 40 2.21 -8.88 -0.72
CA LEU A 40 1.58 -7.57 -0.90
C LEU A 40 1.79 -7.03 -2.32
N SER A 41 3.00 -7.16 -2.87
CA SER A 41 3.30 -6.79 -4.25
C SER A 41 2.46 -7.57 -5.24
N SER A 42 2.40 -8.90 -5.08
CA SER A 42 1.58 -9.77 -5.94
C SER A 42 0.11 -9.40 -5.89
N ARG A 43 -0.43 -9.09 -4.70
CA ARG A 43 -1.80 -8.62 -4.54
C ARG A 43 -2.03 -7.27 -5.23
N LEU A 44 -1.08 -6.34 -5.11
CA LEU A 44 -1.16 -5.04 -5.77
C LEU A 44 -1.13 -5.19 -7.30
N ASP A 45 -0.24 -6.03 -7.83
CA ASP A 45 -0.14 -6.27 -9.27
C ASP A 45 -1.39 -6.95 -9.82
N ASN A 46 -1.99 -7.87 -9.06
CA ASN A 46 -3.28 -8.47 -9.42
C ASN A 46 -4.40 -7.42 -9.46
N ILE A 47 -4.43 -6.49 -8.49
CA ILE A 47 -5.41 -5.39 -8.50
C ILE A 47 -5.19 -4.49 -9.71
N LYS A 48 -3.95 -4.12 -10.03
CA LYS A 48 -3.64 -3.30 -11.22
C LYS A 48 -4.08 -3.98 -12.51
N LYS A 49 -3.84 -5.28 -12.66
CA LYS A 49 -4.22 -6.06 -13.84
C LYS A 49 -5.74 -6.23 -13.99
N THR A 50 -6.47 -6.27 -12.87
CA THR A 50 -7.92 -6.50 -12.86
C THR A 50 -8.73 -5.23 -12.63
N ALA A 51 -8.08 -4.07 -12.57
CA ALA A 51 -8.76 -2.78 -12.45
C ALA A 51 -9.57 -2.49 -13.73
N CYS A 52 -10.83 -2.09 -13.53
CA CYS A 52 -11.79 -1.85 -14.61
C CYS A 52 -12.21 -0.38 -14.75
N GLY A 53 -11.87 0.48 -13.80
CA GLY A 53 -12.26 1.90 -13.78
C GLY A 53 -11.09 2.84 -13.48
N ASP A 54 -11.37 4.14 -13.42
CA ASP A 54 -10.37 5.21 -13.27
C ASP A 54 -10.22 5.72 -11.81
N GLY A 55 -11.13 5.32 -10.91
CA GLY A 55 -11.20 5.81 -9.54
C GLY A 55 -11.69 7.26 -9.40
N GLN A 56 -12.04 7.92 -10.50
CA GLN A 56 -12.53 9.31 -10.54
C GLN A 56 -14.02 9.35 -10.91
N SER A 57 -14.38 8.79 -12.06
CA SER A 57 -15.74 8.72 -12.57
C SER A 57 -16.33 7.32 -12.47
N HIS A 58 -15.47 6.29 -12.42
CA HIS A 58 -15.84 4.88 -12.32
C HIS A 58 -15.03 4.18 -11.21
N CYS A 59 -15.65 3.21 -10.54
CA CYS A 59 -14.97 2.41 -9.51
C CYS A 59 -13.76 1.69 -10.07
N LEU A 60 -12.58 1.90 -9.46
CA LEU A 60 -11.32 1.31 -9.87
C LEU A 60 -11.40 -0.22 -10.06
N LEU A 61 -12.14 -0.92 -9.20
CA LEU A 61 -12.17 -2.39 -9.19
C LEU A 61 -13.28 -3.00 -10.06
N CYS A 62 -14.47 -2.40 -10.11
CA CYS A 62 -15.62 -3.00 -10.81
C CYS A 62 -16.15 -2.18 -11.99
N GLY A 63 -15.57 -0.99 -12.25
CA GLY A 63 -15.95 -0.13 -13.38
C GLY A 63 -17.31 0.56 -13.25
N ALA A 64 -18.04 0.41 -12.14
CA ALA A 64 -19.33 1.05 -11.96
C ALA A 64 -19.20 2.58 -11.87
N SER A 65 -20.00 3.32 -12.66
CA SER A 65 -20.01 4.78 -12.67
C SER A 65 -20.51 5.35 -11.34
N PHE A 66 -19.92 6.44 -10.88
CA PHE A 66 -20.45 7.22 -9.76
C PHE A 66 -21.55 8.17 -10.27
N GLY A 67 -22.68 8.23 -9.57
CA GLY A 67 -23.75 9.18 -9.91
C GLY A 67 -23.36 10.64 -9.64
N ALA A 68 -24.18 11.60 -10.08
CA ALA A 68 -23.94 13.05 -10.00
C ALA A 68 -23.92 13.65 -8.57
N GLN A 69 -23.83 12.83 -7.52
CA GLN A 69 -23.87 13.29 -6.13
C GLN A 69 -22.44 13.31 -5.56
N GLY A 70 -22.03 14.48 -5.09
CA GLY A 70 -20.67 14.79 -4.64
C GLY A 70 -20.13 13.80 -3.60
N VAL A 71 -18.89 13.36 -3.81
CA VAL A 71 -18.29 12.22 -3.12
C VAL A 71 -17.63 12.69 -1.82
N THR A 72 -18.31 12.57 -0.68
CA THR A 72 -17.64 12.42 0.63
C THR A 72 -17.45 10.93 0.87
N ALA A 73 -16.21 10.44 0.81
CA ALA A 73 -15.78 9.05 1.07
C ALA A 73 -16.84 7.96 0.77
N VAL A 74 -16.97 7.58 -0.50
CA VAL A 74 -18.02 6.63 -0.94
C VAL A 74 -17.48 5.20 -0.97
N LEU A 75 -18.16 4.29 -0.27
CA LEU A 75 -18.06 2.86 -0.54
C LEU A 75 -18.71 2.60 -1.90
N CYS A 76 -18.00 1.93 -2.81
CA CYS A 76 -18.63 1.53 -4.07
C CYS A 76 -19.90 0.71 -3.79
N ALA A 77 -21.05 1.13 -4.34
CA ALA A 77 -22.32 0.46 -4.06
C ALA A 77 -22.33 -1.02 -4.49
N GLN A 78 -21.55 -1.37 -5.51
CA GLN A 78 -21.42 -2.72 -6.07
C GLN A 78 -20.39 -3.58 -5.32
N CYS A 79 -19.12 -3.15 -5.25
CA CYS A 79 -18.06 -3.96 -4.63
C CYS A 79 -17.76 -3.65 -3.15
N LYS A 80 -18.48 -2.68 -2.55
CA LYS A 80 -18.38 -2.23 -1.15
C LYS A 80 -16.96 -1.85 -0.69
N LYS A 81 -16.06 -1.51 -1.62
CA LYS A 81 -14.70 -1.05 -1.33
C LYS A 81 -14.68 0.47 -1.14
N ALA A 82 -13.94 0.94 -0.14
CA ALA A 82 -13.77 2.36 0.14
C ALA A 82 -12.94 3.04 -0.95
N LEU A 83 -13.37 4.23 -1.36
CA LEU A 83 -12.69 5.07 -2.34
C LEU A 83 -12.32 6.40 -1.70
N THR A 84 -11.05 6.78 -1.77
CA THR A 84 -10.58 8.11 -1.37
C THR A 84 -10.62 9.03 -2.59
N GLY A 85 -11.82 9.50 -2.95
CA GLY A 85 -11.95 10.53 -3.99
C GLY A 85 -11.42 11.86 -3.46
N PHE A 86 -10.38 12.40 -4.10
CA PHE A 86 -9.99 13.79 -3.91
C PHE A 86 -11.07 14.65 -4.59
N SER A 87 -11.96 15.25 -3.81
CA SER A 87 -12.87 16.27 -4.34
C SER A 87 -12.04 17.54 -4.59
N SER A 88 -11.47 17.68 -5.79
CA SER A 88 -10.93 18.97 -6.26
C SER A 88 -12.00 19.84 -6.93
N THR A 89 -13.23 19.34 -7.05
CA THR A 89 -14.36 20.09 -7.62
C THR A 89 -15.37 20.41 -6.53
N VAL A 90 -15.18 21.59 -5.92
CA VAL A 90 -16.33 22.35 -5.43
C VAL A 90 -17.28 22.49 -6.63
N PRO A 91 -18.54 22.03 -6.54
CA PRO A 91 -19.43 22.01 -7.70
C PRO A 91 -19.61 23.42 -8.27
N LEU A 92 -19.44 23.59 -9.59
CA LEU A 92 -19.69 24.85 -10.32
C LEU A 92 -21.06 25.47 -10.01
N TYR A 93 -22.01 24.68 -9.51
CA TYR A 93 -23.33 25.14 -9.08
C TYR A 93 -23.29 26.11 -7.88
N LEU A 94 -22.24 26.08 -7.05
CA LEU A 94 -22.08 27.06 -5.95
C LEU A 94 -21.51 28.40 -6.44
N ALA A 95 -20.84 28.44 -7.59
CA ALA A 95 -20.36 29.69 -8.20
C ALA A 95 -21.51 30.57 -8.75
N ALA A 96 -22.67 29.98 -9.03
CA ALA A 96 -23.82 30.70 -9.58
C ALA A 96 -24.66 31.44 -8.51
N SER A 97 -24.47 31.16 -7.21
CA SER A 97 -25.27 31.77 -6.13
C SER A 97 -24.66 33.04 -5.51
N ILE A 98 -23.48 33.46 -5.98
CA ILE A 98 -22.77 34.67 -5.47
C ILE A 98 -22.86 35.83 -6.49
N ALA A 99 -23.60 35.65 -7.59
CA ALA A 99 -23.73 36.62 -8.68
C ALA A 99 -25.19 36.97 -9.04
N SER A 100 -26.13 36.91 -8.08
CA SER A 100 -27.47 37.50 -8.20
C SER A 100 -27.92 38.12 -6.89
#